data_AF-A0A8J3IY98-F1
#
_entry.id   AF-A0A8J3IY98-F1
#
_cell.length_a   1.000
_cell.length_b   1.000
_cell.length_c   1.000
_cell.angle_alpha   90.00
_cell.angle_beta   90.00
_cell.angle_gamma   90.00
#
_symmetry.space_group_name_H-M   'P 1'
#
loop_
_entity.id
_entity.type
_entity.pdbx_description
1 polymer ?
#
loop_
_entity_poly.entity_id
_entity_poly.type
_entity_poly.pdbx_seq_one_letter_code
_entity_poly.pdbx_strand_id
1 'polypeptide(L)'
;MVDSQQGKQNMELIPIPHEALGNQDTEELVEVRRVWNMDDQLWYYSVIDFIKLLTRSKNPGVYWSALKKRHQEDQGFTDILGKIKELPLRGKDGRLRGAEFATREVMLRLVQTIPSPQAERVRLWLAQVGEEKLQEVEQHTQAEQLRASYIRQGRTPEWADARIQNLLSRNALTDEWLVRGAQQHLHFGLLTGTIHRGTFGITSDTHHHTIKQLPKKVKHPRDHYTEEELGVLTLAELAARRMHEQHDSQGVPQLLQDAQAAGAFGGQVRLQFEALTGQPVVSSQNFLDHPKEKRKKQRTQVSPQPSLFDQQEQDQ
;
A
#
# COMPACT_ATOMS: atom_id res chain seq x y z
N MET A 1 -8.54 33.58 -43.61
CA MET A 1 -7.46 33.95 -42.69
C MET A 1 -7.74 33.20 -41.40
N VAL A 2 -6.99 32.11 -41.17
CA VAL A 2 -7.24 31.19 -40.05
C VAL A 2 -6.67 31.84 -38.79
N ASP A 3 -7.57 32.10 -37.86
CA ASP A 3 -7.33 32.68 -36.55
C ASP A 3 -6.36 31.77 -35.78
N SER A 4 -5.12 32.22 -35.62
CA SER A 4 -4.04 31.46 -34.99
C SER A 4 -4.09 31.69 -33.49
N GLN A 5 -5.06 31.07 -32.82
CA GLN A 5 -5.00 30.85 -31.38
C GLN A 5 -3.91 29.81 -31.07
N GLN A 6 -2.64 30.21 -31.15
CA GLN A 6 -1.55 29.42 -30.57
C GLN A 6 -1.68 29.50 -29.05
N GLY A 7 -1.96 28.33 -28.47
CA GLY A 7 -2.46 28.12 -27.12
C GLY A 7 -1.59 28.76 -26.03
N LYS A 8 -2.27 29.31 -25.03
CA LYS A 8 -1.70 29.54 -23.70
C LYS A 8 -1.22 28.19 -23.17
N GLN A 9 0.08 27.91 -23.25
CA GLN A 9 0.66 26.79 -22.50
C GLN A 9 0.54 27.13 -21.01
N ASN A 10 -0.40 26.46 -20.32
CA ASN A 10 -0.55 26.56 -18.87
C ASN A 10 0.67 25.90 -18.24
N MET A 11 1.57 26.72 -17.73
CA MET A 11 2.74 26.27 -17.00
C MET A 11 2.36 26.05 -15.55
N GLU A 12 2.62 24.86 -15.05
CA GLU A 12 2.28 24.46 -13.69
C GLU A 12 3.54 24.29 -12.83
N LEU A 13 3.42 24.61 -11.56
CA LEU A 13 4.46 24.42 -10.56
C LEU A 13 4.15 23.15 -9.79
N ILE A 14 5.14 22.28 -9.64
CA ILE A 14 4.99 21.06 -8.85
C ILE A 14 5.67 21.29 -7.50
N PRO A 15 4.93 21.15 -6.39
CA PRO A 15 5.54 21.10 -5.08
C PRO A 15 6.33 19.79 -4.94
N ILE A 16 7.56 19.89 -4.45
CA ILE A 16 8.41 18.74 -4.17
C ILE A 16 8.20 18.34 -2.70
N PRO A 17 7.92 17.06 -2.39
CA PRO A 17 7.77 16.60 -1.01
C PRO A 17 8.99 16.94 -0.16
N HIS A 18 8.78 17.46 1.05
CA HIS A 18 9.87 17.85 1.95
C HIS A 18 10.71 16.64 2.37
N GLU A 19 10.08 15.46 2.44
CA GLU A 19 10.70 14.17 2.74
C GLU A 19 11.79 13.83 1.72
N ALA A 20 11.57 14.16 0.44
CA ALA A 20 12.55 13.94 -0.63
C ALA A 20 13.77 14.86 -0.51
N LEU A 21 13.68 15.95 0.26
CA LEU A 21 14.73 16.95 0.42
C LEU A 21 15.50 16.83 1.74
N GLY A 22 15.00 16.00 2.67
CA GLY A 22 15.49 15.81 4.03
C GLY A 22 15.13 16.98 4.94
N ASN A 23 14.59 16.69 6.12
CA ASN A 23 14.10 17.62 7.16
C ASN A 23 15.12 18.72 7.54
N GLN A 24 15.27 19.74 6.70
CA GLN A 24 15.97 20.97 6.99
C GLN A 24 15.03 22.11 6.65
N ASP A 25 14.94 23.08 7.56
CA ASP A 25 14.22 24.34 7.40
C ASP A 25 14.73 25.07 6.15
N THR A 26 14.15 24.78 5.00
CA THR A 26 14.34 25.57 3.78
C THR A 26 13.07 26.34 3.53
N GLU A 27 13.10 27.63 3.90
CA GLU A 27 12.04 28.62 3.60
C GLU A 27 11.79 28.81 2.09
N GLU A 28 12.65 28.30 1.20
CA GLU A 28 12.39 28.25 -0.24
C GLU A 28 11.86 26.87 -0.67
N LEU A 29 10.55 26.78 -0.90
CA LEU A 29 9.96 25.71 -1.70
C LEU A 29 10.64 25.71 -3.08
N VAL A 30 11.39 24.64 -3.39
CA VAL A 30 12.00 24.49 -4.71
C VAL A 30 10.97 23.89 -5.65
N GLU A 31 10.36 24.74 -6.46
CA GLU A 31 9.35 24.35 -7.44
C GLU A 31 10.00 23.95 -8.77
N VAL A 32 9.44 22.93 -9.42
CA VAL A 32 9.83 22.53 -10.78
C VAL A 32 8.69 22.88 -11.73
N ARG A 33 8.98 23.72 -12.74
CA ARG A 33 8.00 24.04 -13.77
C ARG A 33 7.76 22.84 -14.68
N ARG A 34 6.50 22.58 -15.00
CA ARG A 34 6.10 21.61 -16.03
C ARG A 34 5.13 22.20 -17.05
N VAL A 35 5.13 21.62 -18.24
CA VAL A 35 4.24 21.96 -19.36
C VAL A 35 3.67 20.66 -19.92
N TRP A 36 2.36 20.67 -20.20
CA TRP A 36 1.71 19.56 -20.89
C TRP A 36 1.97 19.69 -22.39
N ASN A 37 2.55 18.65 -23.00
CA ASN A 37 2.70 18.57 -24.44
C ASN A 37 1.52 17.77 -25.02
N MET A 38 0.73 18.41 -25.89
CA MET A 38 -0.45 17.80 -26.51
C MET A 38 -0.10 16.71 -27.53
N ASP A 39 1.01 16.85 -28.24
CA ASP A 39 1.42 15.93 -29.30
C ASP A 39 1.90 14.60 -28.71
N ASP A 40 2.72 14.67 -27.65
CA ASP A 40 3.25 13.48 -26.98
C ASP A 40 2.30 12.93 -25.89
N GLN A 41 1.26 13.70 -25.51
CA GLN A 41 0.39 13.43 -24.35
C GLN A 41 1.18 13.18 -23.05
N LEU A 42 2.24 13.96 -22.84
CA LEU A 42 3.13 13.81 -21.69
C LEU A 42 3.44 15.16 -21.03
N TRP A 43 3.71 15.09 -19.72
CA TRP A 43 4.29 16.20 -18.99
C TRP A 43 5.79 16.32 -19.24
N TYR A 44 6.21 17.54 -19.57
CA TYR A 44 7.59 17.96 -19.74
C TYR A 44 7.99 18.88 -18.59
N TYR A 45 9.14 18.62 -17.98
CA TYR A 45 9.62 19.29 -16.77
C TYR A 45 10.85 20.11 -17.10
N SER A 46 11.03 21.28 -16.48
CA SER A 46 12.19 22.14 -16.74
C SER A 46 13.47 21.49 -16.23
N VAL A 47 14.43 21.25 -17.12
CA VAL A 47 15.73 20.67 -16.78
C VAL A 47 16.47 21.57 -15.80
N ILE A 48 16.50 22.88 -16.05
CA ILE A 48 17.24 23.84 -15.21
C ILE A 48 16.66 23.93 -13.79
N ASP A 49 15.34 23.93 -13.64
CA ASP A 49 14.72 23.93 -12.30
C ASP A 49 15.04 22.63 -11.55
N PHE A 50 15.04 21.51 -12.27
CA PHE A 50 15.41 20.21 -11.72
C PHE A 50 16.90 20.14 -11.33
N ILE A 51 17.80 20.72 -12.12
CA ILE A 51 19.21 20.87 -11.74
C ILE A 51 19.35 21.74 -10.48
N LYS A 52 18.59 22.84 -10.38
CA LYS A 52 18.57 23.68 -9.17
C LYS A 52 18.14 22.85 -7.95
N LEU A 53 17.09 22.04 -8.09
CA LEU A 53 16.59 21.14 -7.05
C LEU A 53 17.67 20.15 -6.59
N LEU A 54 18.32 19.46 -7.53
CA LEU A 54 19.27 18.40 -7.23
C LEU A 54 20.66 18.87 -6.79
N THR A 55 20.99 20.15 -6.99
CA THR A 55 22.35 20.67 -6.71
C THR A 55 22.36 21.83 -5.73
N ARG A 56 21.23 22.50 -5.52
CA ARG A 56 21.14 23.81 -4.84
C ARG A 56 22.13 24.85 -5.39
N SER A 57 22.55 24.69 -6.65
CA SER A 57 23.49 25.60 -7.29
C SER A 57 22.88 26.99 -7.43
N LYS A 58 23.64 28.03 -7.07
CA LYS A 58 23.29 29.43 -7.33
C LYS A 58 23.19 29.74 -8.83
N ASN A 59 23.89 28.96 -9.67
CA ASN A 59 23.85 29.07 -11.12
C ASN A 59 23.64 27.67 -11.75
N PRO A 60 22.38 27.19 -11.81
CA PRO A 60 22.07 25.85 -12.32
C PRO A 60 22.38 25.72 -13.82
N GLY A 61 22.30 26.80 -14.60
CA GLY A 61 22.66 26.80 -16.03
C GLY A 61 24.14 26.52 -16.27
N VAL A 62 25.03 27.15 -15.48
CA VAL A 62 26.47 26.87 -15.56
C VAL A 62 26.78 25.44 -15.11
N TYR A 63 26.14 24.97 -14.03
CA TYR A 63 26.28 23.59 -13.59
C TYR A 63 25.88 22.61 -14.69
N TRP A 64 24.73 22.85 -15.32
CA TRP A 64 24.20 22.01 -16.38
C TRP A 64 25.13 21.96 -17.60
N SER A 65 25.63 23.10 -18.07
CA SER A 65 26.60 23.15 -19.16
C SER A 65 27.90 22.41 -18.83
N ALA A 66 28.39 22.54 -17.59
CA ALA A 66 29.58 21.81 -17.14
C ALA A 66 29.34 20.30 -17.07
N LEU A 67 28.16 19.87 -16.63
CA LEU A 67 27.75 18.46 -16.60
C LEU A 67 27.70 17.89 -18.02
N LYS A 68 27.06 18.60 -18.97
CA LYS A 68 27.03 18.21 -20.39
C LYS A 68 28.42 18.00 -20.97
N LYS A 69 29.34 18.93 -20.70
CA LYS A 69 30.73 18.83 -21.17
C LYS A 69 31.48 17.66 -20.54
N ARG A 70 31.27 17.39 -19.25
CA ARG A 70 31.94 16.30 -18.53
C ARG A 70 31.54 14.91 -19.06
N HIS A 71 30.28 14.75 -19.47
CA HIS A 71 29.71 13.47 -19.90
C HIS A 71 29.50 13.38 -21.42
N GLN A 72 30.21 14.20 -22.20
CA GLN A 72 30.06 14.25 -23.66
C GLN A 72 30.47 12.94 -24.38
N GLU A 73 31.33 12.13 -23.76
CA GLU A 73 31.79 10.83 -24.28
C GLU A 73 31.01 9.64 -23.70
N ASP A 74 30.13 9.90 -22.73
CA ASP A 74 29.26 8.89 -22.14
C ASP A 74 28.04 8.69 -23.05
N GLN A 75 27.99 7.53 -23.71
CA GLN A 75 26.90 7.18 -24.63
C GLN A 75 25.54 7.21 -23.92
N GLY A 76 25.47 6.72 -22.68
CA GLY A 76 24.24 6.71 -21.90
C GLY A 76 23.76 8.13 -21.56
N PHE A 77 24.69 9.04 -21.27
CA PHE A 77 24.34 10.45 -21.04
C PHE A 77 23.98 11.18 -22.34
N THR A 78 24.64 10.86 -23.44
CA THR A 78 24.33 11.43 -24.76
C THR A 78 22.92 11.04 -25.21
N ASP A 79 22.50 9.80 -24.94
CA ASP A 79 21.12 9.34 -25.17
C ASP A 79 20.10 10.11 -24.33
N ILE A 80 20.44 10.46 -23.09
CA ILE A 80 19.60 11.31 -22.22
C ILE A 80 19.44 12.69 -22.86
N LEU A 81 20.53 13.31 -23.32
CA LEU A 81 20.50 14.62 -23.95
C LEU A 81 19.67 14.64 -25.24
N GLY A 82 19.73 13.57 -26.04
CA GLY A 82 18.92 13.43 -27.26
C GLY A 82 17.41 13.40 -27.01
N LYS A 83 16.97 13.11 -25.78
CA LYS A 83 15.55 13.08 -25.39
C LYS A 83 15.05 14.40 -24.79
N ILE A 84 15.91 15.41 -24.63
CA ILE A 84 15.55 16.74 -24.13
C ILE A 84 14.97 17.57 -25.28
N LYS A 85 13.82 18.21 -25.04
CA LYS A 85 13.18 19.11 -26.00
C LYS A 85 13.37 20.56 -25.58
N GLU A 86 13.59 21.43 -26.55
CA GLU A 86 13.56 22.87 -26.33
C GLU A 86 12.13 23.38 -26.51
N LEU A 87 11.55 23.93 -25.44
CA LEU A 87 10.19 24.47 -25.44
C LEU A 87 10.21 25.97 -25.11
N PRO A 88 9.28 26.76 -25.67
CA PRO A 88 9.20 28.18 -25.39
C PRO A 88 8.78 28.42 -23.94
N LEU A 89 9.62 29.15 -23.20
CA LEU A 89 9.41 29.51 -21.81
C LEU A 89 9.27 31.02 -21.67
N ARG A 90 8.18 31.47 -21.04
CA ARG A 90 7.96 32.89 -20.75
C ARG A 90 8.77 33.31 -19.53
N GLY A 91 9.68 34.25 -19.72
CA GLY A 91 10.47 34.85 -18.63
C GLY A 91 9.65 35.83 -17.79
N LYS A 92 10.22 36.26 -16.65
CA LYS A 92 9.63 37.28 -15.76
C LYS A 92 9.41 38.63 -16.48
N ASP A 93 10.19 38.88 -17.51
CA ASP A 93 10.12 40.05 -18.41
C ASP A 93 9.07 39.89 -19.54
N GLY A 94 8.30 38.81 -19.53
CA GLY A 94 7.23 38.54 -20.49
C GLY A 94 7.69 38.04 -21.85
N ARG A 95 9.01 37.97 -22.10
CA ARG A 95 9.61 37.48 -23.36
C ARG A 95 9.67 35.94 -23.38
N LEU A 96 9.44 35.35 -24.55
CA LEU A 96 9.63 33.92 -24.78
C LEU A 96 11.12 33.64 -25.04
N ARG A 97 11.66 32.63 -24.38
CA ARG A 97 13.01 32.09 -24.61
C ARG A 97 12.93 30.58 -24.71
N GLY A 98 13.75 29.97 -25.54
CA GLY A 98 13.89 28.52 -25.54
C GLY A 98 14.48 28.05 -24.21
N ALA A 99 13.90 27.00 -23.64
CA ALA A 99 14.40 26.34 -22.45
C ALA A 99 14.32 24.82 -22.62
N GLU A 100 15.26 24.13 -21.98
CA GLU A 100 15.33 22.68 -22.03
C GLU A 100 14.32 22.03 -21.07
N PHE A 101 13.49 21.15 -21.62
CA PHE A 101 12.50 20.37 -20.91
C PHE A 101 12.64 18.87 -21.22
N ALA A 102 12.31 18.03 -20.25
CA ALA A 102 12.39 16.58 -20.43
C ALA A 102 11.24 15.84 -19.72
N THR A 103 10.97 14.61 -20.14
CA THR A 103 9.97 13.75 -19.49
C THR A 103 10.46 13.25 -18.14
N ARG A 104 9.54 12.71 -17.32
CA ARG A 104 9.88 12.13 -16.00
C ARG A 104 10.96 11.04 -16.10
N GLU A 105 10.91 10.20 -17.13
CA GLU A 105 11.92 9.16 -17.37
C GLU A 105 13.33 9.77 -17.48
N VAL A 106 13.46 10.83 -18.29
CA VAL A 106 14.74 11.52 -18.49
C VAL A 106 15.18 12.19 -17.19
N MET A 107 14.26 12.81 -16.45
CA MET A 107 14.56 13.40 -15.14
C MET A 107 15.09 12.36 -14.14
N LEU A 108 14.46 11.19 -14.05
CA LEU A 108 14.92 10.09 -13.17
C LEU A 108 16.31 9.57 -13.57
N ARG A 109 16.65 9.58 -14.86
CA ARG A 109 18.01 9.27 -15.31
C ARG A 109 19.01 10.36 -14.92
N LEU A 110 18.63 11.64 -15.02
CA LEU A 110 19.47 12.76 -14.58
C LEU A 110 19.76 12.69 -13.06
N VAL A 111 18.79 12.28 -12.25
CA VAL A 111 19.01 12.03 -10.81
C VAL A 111 20.17 11.05 -10.62
N GLN A 112 20.26 10.00 -11.42
CA GLN A 112 21.34 8.99 -11.29
C GLN A 112 22.71 9.54 -11.68
N THR A 113 22.79 10.44 -12.67
CA THR A 113 24.08 10.98 -13.16
C THR A 113 24.66 12.07 -12.27
N ILE A 114 23.83 12.92 -11.64
CA ILE A 114 24.30 14.15 -10.98
C ILE A 114 25.07 13.86 -9.68
N PRO A 115 26.38 14.17 -9.59
CA PRO A 115 27.16 13.91 -8.38
C PRO A 115 26.94 15.04 -7.35
N SER A 116 25.82 15.01 -6.64
CA SER A 116 25.45 15.99 -5.61
C SER A 116 24.91 15.30 -4.36
N PRO A 117 25.25 15.77 -3.15
CA PRO A 117 24.65 15.27 -1.90
C PRO A 117 23.12 15.38 -1.88
N GLN A 118 22.57 16.40 -2.54
CA GLN A 118 21.13 16.56 -2.62
C GLN A 118 20.51 15.57 -3.61
N ALA A 119 21.18 15.26 -4.72
CA ALA A 119 20.74 14.21 -5.63
C ALA A 119 20.75 12.83 -4.94
N GLU A 120 21.72 12.56 -4.08
CA GLU A 120 21.78 11.34 -3.30
C GLU A 120 20.59 11.18 -2.34
N ARG A 121 20.17 12.27 -1.68
CA ARG A 121 18.95 12.25 -0.85
C ARG A 121 17.71 11.87 -1.65
N VAL A 122 17.56 12.44 -2.85
CA VAL A 122 16.45 12.09 -3.75
C VAL A 122 16.53 10.62 -4.17
N ARG A 123 17.73 10.07 -4.43
CA ARG A 123 17.89 8.64 -4.74
C ARG A 123 17.47 7.74 -3.58
N LEU A 124 17.88 8.06 -2.35
CA LEU A 124 17.50 7.30 -1.16
C LEU A 124 15.98 7.32 -0.95
N TRP A 125 15.35 8.48 -1.10
CA TRP A 125 13.90 8.60 -1.04
C TRP A 125 13.20 7.79 -2.14
N LEU A 126 13.67 7.86 -3.39
CA LEU A 126 13.14 7.03 -4.48
C LEU A 126 13.34 5.53 -4.24
N ALA A 127 14.45 5.13 -3.62
CA ALA A 127 14.70 3.75 -3.24
C ALA A 127 13.71 3.28 -2.17
N GLN A 128 13.43 4.11 -1.17
CA GLN A 128 12.44 3.81 -0.13
C GLN A 128 11.03 3.66 -0.74
N VAL A 129 10.58 4.61 -1.55
CA VAL A 129 9.27 4.54 -2.22
C VAL A 129 9.20 3.36 -3.19
N GLY A 130 10.31 3.06 -3.88
CA GLY A 130 10.41 1.91 -4.77
C GLY A 130 10.28 0.59 -4.02
N GLU A 131 10.95 0.46 -2.88
CA GLU A 131 10.86 -0.71 -1.99
C GLU A 131 9.44 -0.88 -1.45
N GLU A 132 8.81 0.20 -0.96
CA GLU A 132 7.42 0.18 -0.50
C GLU A 132 6.47 -0.32 -1.60
N LYS A 133 6.67 0.12 -2.86
CA LYS A 133 5.83 -0.32 -3.97
C LYS A 133 6.08 -1.76 -4.39
N LEU A 134 7.33 -2.22 -4.35
CA LEU A 134 7.67 -3.62 -4.61
C LEU A 134 7.05 -4.54 -3.56
N GLN A 135 7.15 -4.18 -2.28
CA GLN A 135 6.52 -4.89 -1.18
C GLN A 135 5.00 -4.97 -1.35
N GLU A 136 4.34 -3.88 -1.77
CA GLU A 136 2.90 -3.87 -2.06
C GLU A 136 2.56 -4.88 -3.17
N VAL A 137 3.30 -4.88 -4.28
CA VAL A 137 3.08 -5.82 -5.41
C VAL A 137 3.33 -7.27 -4.98
N GLU A 138 4.39 -7.53 -4.22
CA GLU A 138 4.68 -8.86 -3.67
C GLU A 138 3.57 -9.35 -2.73
N GLN A 139 3.02 -8.46 -1.89
CA GLN A 139 1.91 -8.80 -1.01
C GLN A 139 0.63 -9.09 -1.81
N HIS A 140 0.30 -8.29 -2.81
CA HIS A 140 -0.87 -8.53 -3.68
C HIS A 140 -0.79 -9.87 -4.40
N THR A 141 0.37 -10.17 -5.01
CA THR A 141 0.57 -11.44 -5.72
C THR A 141 0.51 -12.64 -4.78
N GLN A 142 1.04 -12.52 -3.55
CA GLN A 142 0.92 -13.57 -2.53
C GLN A 142 -0.54 -13.78 -2.09
N ALA A 143 -1.31 -12.70 -1.88
CA ALA A 143 -2.72 -12.79 -1.51
C ALA A 143 -3.55 -13.50 -2.60
N GLU A 144 -3.34 -13.16 -3.87
CA GLU A 144 -4.01 -13.80 -5.00
C GLU A 144 -3.65 -15.29 -5.12
N GLN A 145 -2.38 -15.64 -4.96
CA GLN A 145 -1.92 -17.03 -4.97
C GLN A 145 -2.54 -17.83 -3.81
N LEU A 146 -2.59 -17.25 -2.62
CA LEU A 146 -3.19 -17.87 -1.44
C LEU A 146 -4.70 -18.06 -1.65
N ARG A 147 -5.39 -17.05 -2.19
CA ARG A 147 -6.81 -17.12 -2.56
C ARG A 147 -7.08 -18.26 -3.54
N ALA A 148 -6.30 -18.34 -4.62
CA ALA A 148 -6.40 -19.42 -5.60
C ALA A 148 -6.10 -20.79 -4.97
N SER A 149 -5.22 -20.87 -3.98
CA SER A 149 -4.95 -22.11 -3.25
C SER A 149 -6.14 -22.56 -2.41
N TYR A 150 -6.83 -21.65 -1.72
CA TYR A 150 -8.03 -21.97 -0.94
C TYR A 150 -9.19 -22.40 -1.82
N ILE A 151 -9.41 -21.71 -2.95
CA ILE A 151 -10.43 -22.10 -3.93
C ILE A 151 -10.15 -23.50 -4.49
N ARG A 152 -8.89 -23.83 -4.79
CA ARG A 152 -8.49 -25.19 -5.22
C ARG A 152 -8.76 -26.25 -4.15
N GLN A 153 -8.76 -25.89 -2.88
CA GLN A 153 -9.10 -26.77 -1.76
C GLN A 153 -10.63 -26.89 -1.52
N GLY A 154 -11.46 -26.25 -2.36
CA GLY A 154 -12.92 -26.31 -2.28
C GLY A 154 -13.56 -25.21 -1.44
N ARG A 155 -12.81 -24.17 -1.06
CA ARG A 155 -13.34 -23.03 -0.30
C ARG A 155 -14.10 -22.07 -1.21
N THR A 156 -15.07 -21.37 -0.64
CA THR A 156 -15.78 -20.31 -1.37
C THR A 156 -14.86 -19.08 -1.53
N PRO A 157 -15.04 -18.30 -2.61
CA PRO A 157 -14.32 -17.04 -2.79
C PRO A 157 -14.44 -16.11 -1.58
N GLU A 158 -15.65 -15.97 -1.04
CA GLU A 158 -15.98 -15.08 0.08
C GLU A 158 -15.23 -15.49 1.35
N TRP A 159 -15.20 -16.79 1.63
CA TRP A 159 -14.44 -17.33 2.76
C TRP A 159 -12.93 -17.11 2.58
N ALA A 160 -12.41 -17.31 1.37
CA ALA A 160 -10.98 -17.12 1.10
C ALA A 160 -10.58 -15.65 1.33
N ASP A 161 -11.41 -14.71 0.89
CA ASP A 161 -11.19 -13.29 1.08
C ASP A 161 -11.26 -12.92 2.58
N ALA A 162 -12.28 -13.38 3.31
CA ALA A 162 -12.38 -13.19 4.76
C ALA A 162 -11.17 -13.76 5.52
N ARG A 163 -10.67 -14.93 5.09
CA ARG A 163 -9.53 -15.60 5.73
C ARG A 163 -8.22 -14.87 5.48
N ILE A 164 -8.02 -14.33 4.27
CA ILE A 164 -6.85 -13.50 3.91
C ILE A 164 -6.89 -12.21 4.73
N GLN A 165 -8.04 -11.54 4.83
CA GLN A 165 -8.19 -10.34 5.66
C GLN A 165 -7.88 -10.63 7.14
N ASN A 166 -8.37 -11.75 7.67
CA ASN A 166 -8.00 -12.16 9.03
C ASN A 166 -6.49 -12.41 9.18
N LEU A 167 -5.84 -13.00 8.17
CA LEU A 167 -4.39 -13.26 8.19
C LEU A 167 -3.59 -11.95 8.24
N LEU A 168 -3.96 -10.98 7.39
CA LEU A 168 -3.33 -9.65 7.34
C LEU A 168 -3.51 -8.89 8.66
N SER A 169 -4.73 -8.85 9.19
CA SER A 169 -5.04 -8.20 10.48
C SER A 169 -4.24 -8.83 11.62
N ARG A 170 -4.20 -10.17 11.68
CA ARG A 170 -3.44 -10.90 12.70
C ARG A 170 -1.95 -10.64 12.60
N ASN A 171 -1.37 -10.65 11.40
CA ASN A 171 0.06 -10.40 11.20
C ASN A 171 0.42 -8.99 11.69
N ALA A 172 -0.35 -7.97 11.27
CA ALA A 172 -0.15 -6.60 11.72
C ALA A 172 -0.28 -6.45 13.25
N LEU A 173 -1.23 -7.15 13.87
CA LEU A 173 -1.38 -7.16 15.33
C LEU A 173 -0.18 -7.82 16.03
N THR A 174 0.33 -8.93 15.49
CA THR A 174 1.50 -9.61 16.07
C THR A 174 2.80 -8.82 15.88
N ASP A 175 2.94 -8.10 14.77
CA ASP A 175 4.08 -7.20 14.54
C ASP A 175 4.06 -6.05 15.55
N GLU A 176 2.88 -5.47 15.79
CA GLU A 176 2.67 -4.45 16.81
C GLU A 176 3.05 -4.94 18.21
N TRP A 177 2.67 -6.16 18.56
CA TRP A 177 3.05 -6.77 19.83
C TRP A 177 4.57 -6.96 19.98
N LEU A 178 5.28 -7.34 18.92
CA LEU A 178 6.75 -7.48 18.95
C LEU A 178 7.42 -6.16 19.26
N VAL A 179 7.03 -5.09 18.54
CA VAL A 179 7.60 -3.76 18.72
C VAL A 179 7.32 -3.22 20.12
N ARG A 180 6.19 -3.61 20.74
CA ARG A 180 5.77 -3.22 22.10
C ARG A 180 6.28 -4.14 23.22
N GLY A 181 7.23 -5.03 22.92
CA GLY A 181 7.94 -5.84 23.92
C GLY A 181 7.23 -7.14 24.34
N ALA A 182 6.26 -7.64 23.58
CA ALA A 182 5.72 -8.98 23.80
C ALA A 182 6.66 -10.05 23.21
N GLN A 183 6.75 -11.20 23.88
CA GLN A 183 7.56 -12.33 23.46
C GLN A 183 6.70 -13.33 22.68
N GLN A 184 7.28 -13.90 21.63
CA GLN A 184 6.61 -14.89 20.80
C GLN A 184 6.19 -16.14 21.61
N HIS A 185 5.16 -16.83 21.13
CA HIS A 185 4.52 -18.01 21.74
C HIS A 185 3.75 -17.72 23.04
N LEU A 186 4.40 -17.32 24.13
CA LEU A 186 3.75 -17.21 25.44
C LEU A 186 2.77 -16.03 25.48
N HIS A 187 3.26 -14.82 25.22
CA HIS A 187 2.42 -13.61 25.29
C HIS A 187 1.40 -13.59 24.15
N PHE A 188 1.76 -14.11 22.99
CA PHE A 188 0.84 -14.19 21.85
C PHE A 188 -0.33 -15.12 22.15
N GLY A 189 -0.09 -16.29 22.76
CA GLY A 189 -1.16 -17.19 23.17
C GLY A 189 -2.10 -16.55 24.20
N LEU A 190 -1.53 -15.82 25.17
CA LEU A 190 -2.31 -15.09 26.18
C LEU A 190 -3.18 -13.99 25.56
N LEU A 191 -2.61 -13.14 24.71
CA LEU A 191 -3.30 -12.00 24.11
C LEU A 191 -4.37 -12.47 23.10
N THR A 192 -4.01 -13.40 22.20
CA THR A 192 -4.98 -13.98 21.26
C THR A 192 -6.09 -14.75 21.97
N GLY A 193 -5.77 -15.51 23.02
CA GLY A 193 -6.76 -16.21 23.83
C GLY A 193 -7.70 -15.26 24.58
N THR A 194 -7.19 -14.11 25.02
CA THR A 194 -7.98 -13.07 25.69
C THR A 194 -8.97 -12.41 24.72
N ILE A 195 -8.50 -12.00 23.54
CA ILE A 195 -9.36 -11.45 22.48
C ILE A 195 -10.41 -12.50 22.09
N HIS A 196 -9.98 -13.73 21.79
CA HIS A 196 -10.87 -14.82 21.39
C HIS A 196 -11.98 -15.09 22.42
N ARG A 197 -11.62 -15.16 23.71
CA ARG A 197 -12.58 -15.38 24.78
C ARG A 197 -13.54 -14.21 24.95
N GLY A 198 -13.07 -12.97 24.83
CA GLY A 198 -13.96 -11.81 24.84
C GLY A 198 -14.93 -11.82 23.66
N THR A 199 -14.44 -12.18 22.47
CA THR A 199 -15.21 -12.17 21.23
C THR A 199 -16.27 -13.27 21.18
N PHE A 200 -15.89 -14.51 21.49
CA PHE A 200 -16.77 -15.67 21.35
C PHE A 200 -17.38 -16.15 22.68
N GLY A 201 -17.01 -15.56 23.81
CA GLY A 201 -17.47 -16.00 25.13
C GLY A 201 -16.97 -17.40 25.54
N ILE A 202 -16.08 -18.01 24.75
CA ILE A 202 -15.53 -19.35 24.94
C ILE A 202 -14.02 -19.34 24.71
N THR A 203 -13.31 -20.31 25.28
CA THR A 203 -11.87 -20.42 25.04
C THR A 203 -11.59 -20.95 23.63
N SER A 204 -10.42 -20.64 23.07
CA SER A 204 -9.98 -21.17 21.78
C SER A 204 -9.97 -22.71 21.78
N ASP A 205 -9.58 -23.33 22.90
CA ASP A 205 -9.56 -24.79 23.06
C ASP A 205 -10.97 -25.40 22.95
N THR A 206 -11.95 -24.85 23.68
CA THR A 206 -13.36 -25.28 23.58
C THR A 206 -13.90 -25.04 22.17
N HIS A 207 -13.60 -23.90 21.57
CA HIS A 207 -14.05 -23.59 20.22
C HIS A 207 -13.50 -24.60 19.20
N HIS A 208 -12.19 -24.89 19.24
CA HIS A 208 -11.54 -25.78 18.29
C HIS A 208 -11.88 -27.25 18.51
N HIS A 209 -11.80 -27.74 19.75
CA HIS A 209 -11.86 -29.17 20.02
C HIS A 209 -13.25 -29.66 20.46
N THR A 210 -14.04 -28.82 21.12
CA THR A 210 -15.39 -29.21 21.58
C THR A 210 -16.46 -28.87 20.54
N ILE A 211 -16.46 -27.64 20.03
CA ILE A 211 -17.50 -27.16 19.11
C ILE A 211 -17.21 -27.61 17.68
N LYS A 212 -16.01 -27.32 17.18
CA LYS A 212 -15.60 -27.67 15.81
C LYS A 212 -15.04 -29.09 15.70
N GLN A 213 -14.82 -29.80 16.81
CA GLN A 213 -14.34 -31.19 16.83
C GLN A 213 -13.02 -31.39 16.06
N LEU A 214 -12.13 -30.39 16.09
CA LEU A 214 -10.86 -30.45 15.36
C LEU A 214 -9.87 -31.42 16.02
N PRO A 215 -9.08 -32.17 15.24
CA PRO A 215 -7.95 -32.93 15.79
C PRO A 215 -6.96 -32.00 16.50
N LYS A 216 -6.38 -32.45 17.62
CA LYS A 216 -5.36 -31.69 18.37
C LYS A 216 -4.14 -31.27 17.55
N LYS A 217 -3.86 -31.95 16.43
CA LYS A 217 -2.71 -31.69 15.55
C LYS A 217 -3.04 -30.83 14.32
N VAL A 218 -4.23 -30.23 14.27
CA VAL A 218 -4.59 -29.33 13.16
C VAL A 218 -3.63 -28.13 13.13
N LYS A 219 -3.04 -27.83 11.97
CA LYS A 219 -2.03 -26.76 11.84
C LYS A 219 -2.65 -25.36 11.91
N HIS A 220 -3.82 -25.18 11.31
CA HIS A 220 -4.49 -23.90 11.19
C HIS A 220 -5.95 -24.02 11.63
N PRO A 221 -6.23 -23.92 12.95
CA PRO A 221 -7.60 -24.06 13.46
C PRO A 221 -8.59 -23.04 12.86
N ARG A 222 -8.12 -21.82 12.57
CA ARG A 222 -8.94 -20.74 11.97
C ARG A 222 -9.29 -21.00 10.50
N ASP A 223 -8.61 -21.94 9.83
CA ASP A 223 -9.03 -22.40 8.50
C ASP A 223 -10.32 -23.24 8.57
N HIS A 224 -10.83 -23.51 9.77
CA HIS A 224 -12.11 -24.15 10.01
C HIS A 224 -13.19 -23.19 10.53
N TYR A 225 -12.92 -21.88 10.51
CA TYR A 225 -13.89 -20.87 10.94
C TYR A 225 -14.85 -20.57 9.79
N THR A 226 -16.07 -20.18 10.11
CA THR A 226 -17.00 -19.61 9.13
C THR A 226 -16.60 -18.18 8.79
N GLU A 227 -17.23 -17.61 7.76
CA GLU A 227 -16.98 -16.22 7.36
C GLU A 227 -17.32 -15.24 8.48
N GLU A 228 -18.40 -15.48 9.22
CA GLU A 228 -18.86 -14.66 10.34
C GLU A 228 -17.88 -14.73 11.52
N GLU A 229 -17.38 -15.92 11.85
CA GLU A 229 -16.36 -16.09 12.89
C GLU A 229 -15.08 -15.35 12.53
N LEU A 230 -14.65 -15.42 11.26
CA LEU A 230 -13.48 -14.67 10.76
C LEU A 230 -13.73 -13.17 10.79
N GLY A 231 -14.89 -12.69 10.36
CA GLY A 231 -15.23 -11.29 10.30
C GLY A 231 -15.25 -10.62 11.67
N VAL A 232 -15.97 -11.20 12.64
CA VAL A 232 -16.06 -10.68 14.00
C VAL A 232 -14.68 -10.69 14.68
N LEU A 233 -13.92 -11.78 14.52
CA LEU A 233 -12.58 -11.87 15.10
C LEU A 233 -11.62 -10.84 14.48
N THR A 234 -11.70 -10.63 13.16
CA THR A 234 -10.87 -9.64 12.47
C THR A 234 -11.13 -8.24 12.98
N LEU A 235 -12.39 -7.87 13.24
CA LEU A 235 -12.74 -6.59 13.85
C LEU A 235 -12.19 -6.45 15.26
N ALA A 236 -12.25 -7.49 16.08
CA ALA A 236 -11.69 -7.49 17.43
C ALA A 236 -10.15 -7.36 17.40
N GLU A 237 -9.47 -8.07 16.50
CA GLU A 237 -8.01 -7.99 16.33
C GLU A 237 -7.57 -6.61 15.81
N LEU A 238 -8.31 -6.03 14.87
CA LEU A 238 -8.08 -4.67 14.38
C LEU A 238 -8.27 -3.65 15.51
N ALA A 239 -9.33 -3.79 16.32
CA ALA A 239 -9.59 -2.92 17.46
C ALA A 239 -8.44 -2.98 18.48
N ALA A 240 -7.96 -4.18 18.83
CA ALA A 240 -6.82 -4.34 19.73
C ALA A 240 -5.59 -3.59 19.22
N ARG A 241 -5.24 -3.74 17.94
CA ARG A 241 -4.10 -3.05 17.32
C ARG A 241 -4.26 -1.53 17.41
N ARG A 242 -5.43 -1.00 17.05
CA ARG A 242 -5.72 0.44 17.13
C ARG A 242 -5.66 0.98 18.55
N MET A 243 -6.13 0.20 19.53
CA MET A 243 -6.03 0.60 20.93
C MET A 243 -4.59 0.65 21.40
N HIS A 244 -3.76 -0.32 21.02
CA HIS A 244 -2.32 -0.28 21.33
C HIS A 244 -1.66 0.97 20.74
N GLU A 245 -1.94 1.30 19.48
CA GLU A 245 -1.45 2.51 18.81
C GLU A 245 -1.90 3.79 19.53
N GLN A 246 -3.19 3.88 19.90
CA GLN A 246 -3.79 5.08 20.49
C GLN A 246 -3.37 5.32 21.94
N HIS A 247 -3.25 4.25 22.74
CA HIS A 247 -2.86 4.33 24.14
C HIS A 247 -1.34 4.33 24.33
N ASP A 248 -0.59 4.11 23.25
CA ASP A 248 0.83 3.77 23.28
C ASP A 248 1.16 2.68 24.31
N SER A 249 0.37 1.60 24.30
CA SER A 249 0.51 0.52 25.27
C SER A 249 1.86 -0.18 25.15
N GLN A 250 2.59 -0.32 26.25
CA GLN A 250 3.90 -0.97 26.31
C GLN A 250 3.89 -2.15 27.28
N GLY A 251 4.50 -3.26 26.85
CA GLY A 251 4.59 -4.48 27.64
C GLY A 251 3.27 -5.20 27.85
N VAL A 252 3.36 -6.45 28.28
CA VAL A 252 2.22 -7.38 28.38
C VAL A 252 1.06 -6.86 29.23
N PRO A 253 1.26 -6.21 30.40
CA PRO A 253 0.14 -5.77 31.22
C PRO A 253 -0.79 -4.77 30.51
N GLN A 254 -0.23 -3.81 29.77
CA GLN A 254 -1.02 -2.79 29.05
C GLN A 254 -1.64 -3.40 27.79
N LEU A 255 -0.88 -4.18 27.03
CA LEU A 255 -1.40 -4.92 25.87
C LEU A 255 -2.57 -5.83 26.26
N LEU A 256 -2.52 -6.45 27.44
CA LEU A 256 -3.58 -7.32 27.93
C LEU A 256 -4.86 -6.53 28.27
N GLN A 257 -4.76 -5.32 28.81
CA GLN A 257 -5.92 -4.46 29.09
C GLN A 257 -6.64 -4.09 27.80
N ASP A 258 -5.90 -3.65 26.78
CA ASP A 258 -6.45 -3.35 25.46
C ASP A 258 -7.05 -4.59 24.80
N ALA A 259 -6.37 -5.75 24.89
CA ALA A 259 -6.88 -7.02 24.36
C ALA A 259 -8.19 -7.46 25.02
N GLN A 260 -8.39 -7.18 26.31
CA GLN A 260 -9.65 -7.43 27.02
C GLN A 260 -10.76 -6.53 26.49
N ALA A 261 -10.50 -5.22 26.35
CA ALA A 261 -11.46 -4.27 25.83
C ALA A 261 -11.85 -4.59 24.38
N ALA A 262 -10.86 -4.89 23.53
CA ALA A 262 -11.09 -5.29 22.15
C ALA A 262 -11.84 -6.63 22.02
N GLY A 263 -11.54 -7.60 22.89
CA GLY A 263 -12.31 -8.83 23.00
C GLY A 263 -13.78 -8.55 23.35
N ALA A 264 -14.04 -7.70 24.35
CA ALA A 264 -15.39 -7.31 24.75
C ALA A 264 -16.14 -6.59 23.62
N PHE A 265 -15.47 -5.69 22.89
CA PHE A 265 -16.01 -5.06 21.69
C PHE A 265 -16.41 -6.11 20.64
N GLY A 266 -15.53 -7.07 20.33
CA GLY A 266 -15.86 -8.18 19.43
C GLY A 266 -17.08 -8.99 19.91
N GLY A 267 -17.21 -9.19 21.22
CA GLY A 267 -18.36 -9.85 21.82
C GLY A 267 -19.67 -9.08 21.62
N GLN A 268 -19.63 -7.75 21.71
CA GLN A 268 -20.78 -6.88 21.42
C GLN A 268 -21.17 -6.94 19.95
N VAL A 269 -20.19 -6.84 19.04
CA VAL A 269 -20.40 -6.94 17.58
C VAL A 269 -21.04 -8.29 17.24
N ARG A 270 -20.52 -9.38 17.80
CA ARG A 270 -21.09 -10.72 17.65
C ARG A 270 -22.56 -10.74 18.07
N LEU A 271 -22.87 -10.32 19.29
CA LEU A 271 -24.23 -10.39 19.84
C LEU A 271 -25.21 -9.54 19.03
N GLN A 272 -24.78 -8.37 18.54
CA GLN A 272 -25.59 -7.53 17.66
C GLN A 272 -25.83 -8.20 16.31
N PHE A 273 -24.81 -8.81 15.72
CA PHE A 273 -24.94 -9.56 14.48
C PHE A 273 -25.90 -10.76 14.62
N GLU A 274 -25.78 -11.52 15.70
CA GLU A 274 -26.66 -12.65 16.02
C GLU A 274 -28.12 -12.19 16.22
N ALA A 275 -28.33 -11.05 16.88
CA ALA A 275 -29.66 -10.47 17.06
C ALA A 275 -30.31 -10.03 15.74
N LEU A 276 -29.52 -9.52 14.79
CA LEU A 276 -30.02 -9.08 13.48
C LEU A 276 -30.29 -10.23 12.52
N THR A 277 -29.43 -11.25 12.54
CA THR A 277 -29.51 -12.38 11.59
C THR A 277 -30.33 -13.56 12.11
N GLY A 278 -30.52 -13.64 13.43
CA GLY A 278 -31.17 -14.77 14.10
C GLY A 278 -30.34 -16.07 14.09
N GLN A 279 -29.07 -16.01 13.68
CA GLN A 279 -28.16 -17.16 13.61
C GLN A 279 -26.96 -16.95 14.55
N PRO A 280 -26.53 -17.98 15.30
CA PRO A 280 -25.32 -17.89 16.12
C PRO A 280 -24.08 -17.79 15.22
N VAL A 281 -23.14 -16.92 15.59
CA VAL A 281 -21.85 -16.78 14.89
C VAL A 281 -20.96 -17.98 15.19
N VAL A 282 -20.92 -18.43 16.44
CA VAL A 282 -20.13 -19.61 16.83
C VAL A 282 -20.80 -20.85 16.26
N SER A 283 -20.09 -21.56 15.38
CA SER A 283 -20.63 -22.67 14.59
C SER A 283 -19.79 -23.93 14.72
N SER A 284 -20.45 -25.09 14.80
CA SER A 284 -19.78 -26.40 14.73
C SER A 284 -19.30 -26.76 13.31
N GLN A 285 -19.66 -25.96 12.30
CA GLN A 285 -19.18 -26.16 10.94
C GLN A 285 -17.65 -26.09 10.89
N ASN A 286 -17.06 -27.06 10.22
CA ASN A 286 -15.64 -27.15 9.97
C ASN A 286 -15.42 -27.72 8.56
N PHE A 287 -14.18 -27.65 8.10
CA PHE A 287 -13.78 -28.15 6.79
C PHE A 287 -12.82 -29.36 6.89
N LEU A 288 -13.01 -30.20 7.90
CA LEU A 288 -12.36 -31.51 7.95
C LEU A 288 -13.13 -32.44 7.02
N ASP A 289 -12.41 -33.08 6.11
CA ASP A 289 -12.94 -34.04 5.14
C ASP A 289 -14.21 -33.56 4.43
N HIS A 290 -14.04 -32.91 3.28
CA HIS A 290 -15.02 -33.13 2.23
C HIS A 290 -14.86 -34.61 1.79
N PRO A 291 -15.78 -35.55 2.12
CA PRO A 291 -16.04 -36.58 1.13
C PRO A 291 -16.32 -35.82 -0.17
N LYS A 292 -15.78 -36.32 -1.28
CA LYS A 292 -16.13 -35.84 -2.63
C LYS A 292 -17.62 -36.10 -2.84
N GLU A 293 -18.50 -35.38 -2.17
CA GLU A 293 -19.90 -35.35 -2.49
C GLU A 293 -19.97 -34.76 -3.88
N LYS A 294 -20.51 -35.55 -4.80
CA LYS A 294 -20.98 -35.09 -6.09
C LYS A 294 -22.09 -34.07 -5.81
N ARG A 295 -21.73 -32.82 -5.46
CA ARG A 295 -22.63 -31.68 -5.60
C ARG A 295 -23.07 -31.73 -7.05
N LYS A 296 -24.35 -32.06 -7.28
CA LYS A 296 -25.01 -31.82 -8.57
C LYS A 296 -24.63 -30.39 -8.93
N LYS A 297 -23.89 -30.23 -10.04
CA LYS A 297 -23.55 -28.91 -10.59
C LYS A 297 -24.87 -28.21 -10.92
N GLN A 298 -25.49 -27.56 -9.94
CA GLN A 298 -26.25 -26.35 -10.23
C GLN A 298 -25.17 -25.34 -10.60
N ARG A 299 -24.96 -25.27 -11.91
CA ARG A 299 -24.07 -24.33 -12.56
C ARG A 299 -24.74 -22.98 -12.44
N THR A 300 -24.69 -22.36 -11.26
CA THR A 300 -24.90 -20.92 -11.18
C THR A 300 -23.73 -20.35 -11.98
N GLN A 301 -24.04 -19.78 -13.15
CA GLN A 301 -23.06 -18.99 -13.89
C GLN A 301 -22.71 -17.81 -12.98
N VAL A 302 -21.65 -17.96 -12.19
CA VAL A 302 -21.00 -16.81 -11.58
C VAL A 302 -20.23 -16.17 -12.73
N SER A 303 -20.88 -15.22 -13.40
CA SER A 303 -20.15 -14.24 -14.21
C SER A 303 -19.11 -13.62 -13.28
N PRO A 304 -17.82 -13.52 -13.68
CA PRO A 304 -16.88 -12.73 -12.89
C PRO A 304 -17.49 -11.34 -12.75
N GLN A 305 -17.83 -10.95 -11.51
CA GLN A 305 -18.21 -9.56 -11.29
C GLN A 305 -16.97 -8.73 -11.61
N PRO A 306 -17.06 -7.76 -12.53
CA PRO A 306 -15.96 -6.86 -12.78
C PRO A 306 -15.60 -6.16 -11.48
N SER A 307 -14.30 -5.92 -11.29
CA SER A 307 -13.81 -5.10 -10.19
C SER A 307 -14.49 -3.74 -10.24
N LEU A 308 -14.75 -3.12 -9.07
CA LEU A 308 -15.24 -1.73 -9.00
C LEU A 308 -14.32 -0.76 -9.78
N PHE A 309 -13.06 -1.15 -9.99
CA PHE A 309 -12.05 -0.41 -10.76
C PHE A 309 -12.14 -0.63 -12.27
N ASP A 310 -12.67 -1.77 -12.73
CA ASP A 310 -12.87 -2.02 -14.17
C ASP A 310 -14.02 -1.18 -14.74
N GLN A 311 -14.94 -0.73 -13.87
CA GLN A 311 -16.05 0.15 -14.26
C GLN A 311 -15.60 1.60 -14.52
N GLN A 312 -14.47 2.03 -13.95
CA GLN A 312 -13.98 3.40 -14.13
C GLN A 312 -13.32 3.63 -15.50
N GLU A 313 -12.92 2.57 -16.20
CA GLU A 313 -12.34 2.68 -17.56
C GLU A 313 -13.42 2.85 -18.66
N GLN A 314 -14.70 2.64 -18.35
CA GLN A 314 -15.79 2.75 -19.34
C GLN A 314 -16.52 4.10 -19.33
N ASP A 315 -16.29 4.94 -18.31
CA ASP A 315 -16.96 6.22 -18.12
C ASP A 315 -16.04 7.46 -18.38
N GLN A 316 -14.93 7.28 -19.12
CA GLN A 316 -14.06 8.38 -19.58
C GLN A 316 -14.01 8.51 -21.11
#